data_AF-A0AAP0HX98-F1
#
_entry.id   AF-A0AAP0HX98-F1
#
_cell.length_a   1.000
_cell.length_b   1.000
_cell.length_c   1.000
_cell.angle_alpha   90.00
_cell.angle_beta   90.00
_cell.angle_gamma   90.00
#
_symmetry.space_group_name_H-M   'P 1'
#
loop_
_entity.id
_entity.type
_entity.pdbx_description
1 polymer ?
#
loop_
_entity_poly.entity_id
_entity_poly.type
_entity_poly.pdbx_seq_one_letter_code
_entity_poly.pdbx_strand_id
1 'polypeptide(L)' 'MAPRYANVYLNINHMKRIDFQLPHVPTSRMTVAGYFVSKGSHVLLSRTGLGRNHIAWVD' A
#
# COMPACT_ATOMS: atom_id res chain seq x y z
N MET A 1 -8.14 30.53 1.07
CA MET A 1 -8.65 29.58 0.06
C MET A 1 -7.43 28.92 -0.60
N ALA A 2 -6.99 27.79 -0.06
CA ALA A 2 -5.87 26.99 -0.57
C ALA A 2 -6.21 25.50 -0.31
N PRO A 3 -6.03 24.58 -1.26
CA PRO A 3 -6.54 23.22 -1.11
C PRO A 3 -5.73 22.45 -0.07
N ARG A 4 -6.42 21.87 0.93
CA ARG A 4 -5.84 21.05 2.02
C ARG A 4 -5.26 19.70 1.56
N TYR A 5 -5.07 19.49 0.26
CA TYR A 5 -4.50 18.25 -0.30
C TYR A 5 -2.97 18.28 -0.35
N ALA A 6 -2.35 19.47 -0.25
CA ALA A 6 -0.90 19.62 -0.26
C ALA A 6 -0.22 19.16 1.06
N ASN A 7 -0.97 19.03 2.17
CA ASN A 7 -0.38 18.78 3.50
C ASN A 7 -0.28 17.30 3.90
N VAL A 8 -0.86 16.36 3.14
CA VAL A 8 -0.74 14.91 3.45
C VAL A 8 0.42 14.25 2.69
N TYR A 9 0.75 14.74 1.49
CA TYR A 9 1.83 14.19 0.66
C TYR A 9 3.20 14.85 0.87
N LEU A 10 3.28 15.96 1.61
CA LEU A 10 4.52 16.74 1.76
C LEU A 10 5.36 16.33 3.00
N ASN A 11 4.88 15.41 3.84
CA ASN A 11 5.60 14.95 5.04
C ASN A 11 6.04 13.47 4.95
N ILE A 12 6.51 13.06 3.77
CA ILE A 12 7.10 11.72 3.54
C ILE A 12 8.63 11.75 3.42
N ASN A 13 9.25 12.94 3.48
CA ASN A 13 10.68 13.10 3.22
C ASN A 13 11.54 13.42 4.46
N HIS A 14 10.96 13.54 5.66
CA HIS A 14 11.74 13.61 6.91
C HIS A 14 11.70 12.25 7.63
N MET A 15 12.59 11.34 7.20
CA MET A 15 13.03 10.13 7.90
C MET A 15 11.97 9.33 8.67
N LYS A 16 10.84 8.99 8.02
CA LYS A 16 9.96 7.93 8.50
C LYS A 16 9.83 6.87 7.42
N ARG A 17 10.34 5.68 7.70
CA ARG A 17 10.24 4.52 6.81
C ARG A 17 8.76 4.27 6.53
N ILE A 18 8.35 4.39 5.26
CA ILE A 18 6.97 4.13 4.86
C ILE A 18 6.80 2.62 4.75
N ASP A 19 6.11 2.03 5.71
CA ASP A 19 5.96 0.57 5.78
C ASP A 19 4.83 0.05 4.87
N PHE A 20 3.84 0.90 4.54
CA PHE A 20 2.71 0.56 3.66
C PHE A 20 2.49 1.59 2.56
N GLN A 21 2.05 1.15 1.38
CA GLN A 21 1.51 2.05 0.35
C GLN A 21 0.18 2.67 0.82
N LEU A 22 -0.30 3.66 0.05
CA LEU A 22 -1.62 4.26 0.30
C LEU A 22 -2.72 3.18 0.29
N PRO A 23 -3.84 3.40 0.98
CA PRO A 23 -4.96 2.46 0.94
C PRO A 23 -5.48 2.27 -0.49
N HIS A 24 -5.59 1.00 -0.89
CA HIS A 24 -6.21 0.59 -2.14
C HIS A 24 -7.60 0.00 -1.85
N VAL A 25 -8.50 0.10 -2.84
CA VAL A 25 -9.86 -0.46 -2.75
C VAL A 25 -10.11 -1.36 -3.96
N PRO A 26 -10.40 -2.66 -3.78
CA PRO A 26 -10.72 -3.57 -4.87
C PRO A 26 -12.01 -3.17 -5.58
N THR A 27 -11.95 -3.14 -6.91
CA THR A 27 -13.11 -2.82 -7.79
C THR A 27 -14.04 -4.03 -7.98
N SER A 28 -13.54 -5.23 -7.72
CA SER A 28 -14.27 -6.51 -7.76
C SER A 28 -13.81 -7.44 -6.63
N ARG A 29 -14.57 -8.53 -6.41
CA ARG A 29 -14.21 -9.58 -5.45
C ARG A 29 -13.10 -10.45 -6.05
N MET A 30 -12.12 -10.83 -5.25
CA MET A 30 -10.99 -11.67 -5.71
C MET A 30 -10.42 -12.53 -4.58
N THR A 31 -9.64 -13.54 -4.94
CA THR A 31 -8.86 -14.35 -3.99
C THR A 31 -7.38 -14.06 -4.20
N VAL A 32 -6.66 -13.73 -3.13
CA VAL A 32 -5.21 -13.45 -3.14
C VAL A 32 -4.52 -14.36 -2.13
N ALA A 33 -3.53 -15.14 -2.56
CA ALA A 33 -2.80 -16.10 -1.70
C ALA A 33 -3.72 -17.06 -0.90
N GLY A 34 -4.87 -17.43 -1.48
CA GLY A 34 -5.88 -18.27 -0.82
C GLY A 34 -6.89 -17.54 0.05
N TYR A 35 -6.75 -16.22 0.25
CA TYR A 35 -7.67 -15.41 1.04
C TYR A 35 -8.67 -14.66 0.17
N PHE A 36 -9.94 -14.69 0.55
CA PHE A 36 -11.00 -13.94 -0.14
C PHE A 36 -11.00 -12.45 0.26
N VAL A 37 -11.00 -11.58 -0.74
CA VAL A 37 -11.07 -10.13 -0.60
C VAL A 37 -12.35 -9.62 -1.24
N SER A 38 -13.20 -8.96 -0.45
CA SER A 38 -14.44 -8.37 -0.94
C SER A 38 -14.21 -7.04 -1.65
N LYS A 39 -15.06 -6.75 -2.65
CA LYS A 39 -15.15 -5.43 -3.29
C LYS A 39 -15.39 -4.37 -2.21
N GLY A 40 -14.66 -3.26 -2.27
CA GLY A 40 -14.82 -2.15 -1.33
C GLY A 40 -14.00 -2.24 -0.03
N SER A 41 -13.25 -3.32 0.19
CA SER A 41 -12.35 -3.43 1.35
C SER A 41 -11.13 -2.51 1.22
N HIS A 42 -10.58 -2.02 2.34
CA HIS A 42 -9.28 -1.35 2.34
C HIS A 42 -8.16 -2.38 2.35
N VAL A 43 -7.26 -2.28 1.37
CA VAL A 43 -6.08 -3.13 1.23
C VAL A 43 -4.83 -2.27 1.34
N LEU A 44 -3.91 -2.67 2.22
CA LEU A 44 -2.61 -2.03 2.39
C LEU A 44 -1.51 -2.96 1.92
N LEU A 45 -0.61 -2.45 1.09
CA LEU A 45 0.52 -3.22 0.58
C LEU A 45 1.77 -2.90 1.38
N SER A 46 2.37 -3.92 2.01
CA SER A 46 3.62 -3.75 2.76
C SER A 46 4.79 -3.56 1.80
N ARG A 47 5.46 -2.41 1.90
CA ARG A 47 6.69 -2.15 1.12
C ARG A 47 7.82 -3.08 1.54
N THR A 48 7.90 -3.42 2.83
CA THR A 48 8.93 -4.34 3.34
C THR A 48 8.70 -5.77 2.87
N GLY A 49 7.45 -6.24 2.90
CA GLY A 49 7.12 -7.59 2.43
C GLY A 49 7.40 -7.78 0.94
N LEU A 50 7.06 -6.78 0.11
CA LEU A 50 7.34 -6.84 -1.34
C LEU A 50 8.84 -6.73 -1.65
N GLY A 51 9.57 -5.84 -0.98
CA GLY A 51 10.99 -5.60 -1.22
C GLY A 51 11.93 -6.67 -0.66
N ARG A 52 11.43 -7.62 0.12
CA ARG A 52 12.21 -8.75 0.69
C ARG A 52 11.66 -10.12 0.29
N ASN A 53 10.88 -10.17 -0.78
CA ASN A 53 10.37 -11.42 -1.30
C ASN A 53 11.50 -12.16 -2.05
N HIS A 54 12.11 -13.17 -1.42
CA HIS A 54 13.21 -13.97 -2.00
C HIS A 54 12.80 -14.81 -3.22
N ILE A 55 11.50 -15.00 -3.45
CA ILE A 55 10.99 -15.70 -4.64
C ILE A 55 11.04 -14.74 -5.84
N ALA A 56 10.75 -13.46 -5.60
CA ALA A 56 10.70 -12.44 -6.65
C ALA A 56 12.07 -11.80 -6.93
N TRP A 57 12.93 -11.71 -5.90
CA TRP A 57 14.25 -11.09 -6.00
C TRP A 57 15.29 -12.11 -5.55
N VAL A 58 16.12 -12.56 -6.50
CA VAL A 58 17.38 -13.26 -6.23
C VAL A 58 18.44 -12.22 -5.90
N ASP A 59 19.30 -12.52 -4.93
CA ASP A 59 20.43 -11.66 -4.55
C ASP A 59 21.38 -11.36 -5.73
#